data_AF-A0A1I4ISE1-F1
#
_entry.id   AF-A0A1I4ISE1-F1
#
_cell.length_a   1.000
_cell.length_b   1.000
_cell.length_c   1.000
_cell.angle_alpha   90.00
_cell.angle_beta   90.00
_cell.angle_gamma   90.00
#
_symmetry.space_group_name_H-M   'P 1'
#
loop_
_entity.id
_entity.type
_entity.pdbx_description
1 polymer ?
#
loop_
_entity_poly.entity_id
_entity_poly.type
_entity_poly.pdbx_seq_one_letter_code
_entity_poly.pdbx_strand_id
1 'polypeptide(L)'
;METRVAKKQTAFRLNENLVSRLKAEAKRTNRSLSNYVECILMESVYNEPNDETKAAIKEAKAGKYAGTIDMKDFDSFMKSVNDIE
;
A
#
# COMPACT_ATOMS: atom_id res chain seq x y z
N MET A 1 -4.14 2.81 24.81
CA MET A 1 -5.40 3.58 24.66
C MET A 1 -5.54 3.89 23.18
N GLU A 2 -6.54 3.35 22.50
CA GLU A 2 -6.80 3.69 21.09
C GLU A 2 -7.19 5.17 20.99
N THR A 3 -6.30 5.99 20.46
CA THR A 3 -6.61 7.38 20.10
C THR A 3 -7.64 7.34 18.98
N ARG A 4 -8.91 7.61 19.30
CA ARG A 4 -9.96 7.82 18.30
C ARG A 4 -9.51 8.95 17.38
N VAL A 5 -9.21 8.62 16.12
CA VAL A 5 -8.87 9.60 15.09
C VAL A 5 -10.07 10.54 14.91
N ALA A 6 -9.85 11.85 15.05
CA ALA A 6 -10.88 12.85 14.88
C ALA A 6 -11.37 12.84 13.41
N LYS A 7 -12.66 12.58 13.20
CA LYS A 7 -13.27 12.60 11.87
C LYS A 7 -13.98 13.93 11.63
N LYS A 8 -13.77 14.51 10.44
CA LYS A 8 -14.47 15.73 10.00
C LYS A 8 -15.51 15.34 8.95
N GLN A 9 -16.75 15.82 9.12
CA GLN A 9 -17.80 15.63 8.12
C GLN A 9 -17.51 16.48 6.89
N THR A 10 -17.49 15.83 5.73
CA THR A 10 -17.24 16.48 4.43
C THR A 10 -18.29 16.00 3.43
N ALA A 11 -18.90 16.92 2.68
CA ALA A 11 -19.89 16.61 1.66
C ALA A 11 -19.25 16.70 0.27
N PHE A 12 -19.45 15.65 -0.54
CA PHE A 12 -19.00 15.60 -1.93
C PHE A 12 -20.21 15.48 -2.86
N ARG A 13 -20.17 16.19 -3.99
CA ARG A 13 -21.11 15.94 -5.10
C ARG A 13 -20.43 14.96 -6.04
N LEU A 14 -20.94 13.72 -6.06
CA LEU A 14 -20.43 12.64 -6.90
C LEU A 14 -21.51 12.25 -7.91
N ASN A 15 -21.07 11.71 -9.05
CA ASN A 15 -21.98 11.12 -10.03
C ASN A 15 -22.81 9.98 -9.40
N GLU A 16 -24.10 9.93 -9.67
CA GLU A 16 -25.02 8.92 -9.11
C GLU A 16 -24.58 7.48 -9.43
N ASN A 17 -24.08 7.24 -10.64
CA ASN A 17 -23.54 5.93 -11.03
C ASN A 17 -22.33 5.54 -10.18
N LEU A 18 -21.45 6.49 -9.90
CA LEU A 18 -20.29 6.27 -9.04
C LEU A 18 -20.71 5.95 -7.61
N VAL A 19 -21.65 6.70 -7.04
CA VAL A 19 -22.19 6.43 -5.68
C VAL A 19 -22.78 5.03 -5.59
N SER A 20 -23.48 4.60 -6.64
CA SER A 20 -24.10 3.27 -6.70
C SER A 20 -23.05 2.16 -6.70
N ARG A 21 -21.97 2.31 -7.50
CA ARG A 21 -20.83 1.37 -7.50
C ARG A 21 -20.11 1.34 -6.16
N LEU A 22 -19.82 2.50 -5.57
CA LEU A 22 -19.15 2.60 -4.27
C LEU A 22 -19.97 1.91 -3.17
N LYS A 23 -21.31 2.01 -3.20
CA LYS A 23 -22.18 1.29 -2.24
C LYS A 23 -22.12 -0.22 -2.42
N ALA A 24 -22.09 -0.70 -3.67
CA ALA A 24 -21.98 -2.13 -3.95
C ALA A 24 -20.65 -2.71 -3.43
N GLU A 25 -19.55 -2.02 -3.68
CA GLU A 25 -18.21 -2.42 -3.22
C GLU A 25 -18.05 -2.32 -1.69
N ALA A 26 -18.60 -1.27 -1.07
CA ALA A 26 -18.63 -1.14 0.39
C ALA A 26 -19.38 -2.33 1.01
N LYS A 27 -20.52 -2.74 0.44
CA LYS A 27 -21.26 -3.92 0.89
C LYS A 27 -20.47 -5.21 0.69
N ARG A 28 -19.79 -5.38 -0.45
CA ARG A 28 -18.95 -6.55 -0.74
C ARG A 28 -17.81 -6.72 0.27
N THR A 29 -17.30 -5.61 0.80
CA THR A 29 -16.20 -5.59 1.78
C THR A 29 -16.69 -5.51 3.24
N ASN A 30 -18.00 -5.60 3.49
CA ASN A 30 -18.62 -5.43 4.82
C ASN A 30 -18.22 -4.12 5.52
N ARG A 31 -18.12 -3.03 4.76
CA ARG A 31 -17.75 -1.69 5.24
C ARG A 31 -18.89 -0.70 5.03
N SER A 32 -18.94 0.34 5.85
CA SER A 32 -19.81 1.48 5.57
C SER A 32 -19.29 2.25 4.35
N LEU A 33 -20.18 2.94 3.62
CA LEU A 33 -19.77 3.75 2.47
C LEU A 33 -18.70 4.78 2.86
N SER A 34 -18.86 5.46 4.00
CA SER A 34 -17.90 6.44 4.48
C SER A 34 -16.54 5.82 4.78
N ASN A 35 -16.49 4.65 5.43
CA ASN A 35 -15.22 3.97 5.70
C ASN A 35 -14.56 3.47 4.41
N TYR A 36 -15.34 2.95 3.47
CA TYR A 36 -14.83 2.48 2.18
C TYR A 36 -14.22 3.63 1.37
N VAL A 37 -14.93 4.77 1.28
CA VAL A 37 -14.43 5.98 0.61
C VAL A 37 -13.19 6.54 1.30
N GLU A 38 -13.16 6.57 2.64
CA GLU A 38 -11.99 6.98 3.42
C GLU A 38 -10.76 6.12 3.08
N CYS A 39 -10.90 4.79 3.00
CA CYS A 39 -9.80 3.89 2.62
C CYS A 39 -9.29 4.16 1.21
N ILE A 40 -10.18 4.28 0.21
CA ILE A 40 -9.77 4.58 -1.17
C ILE A 40 -9.05 5.92 -1.26
N LEU A 41 -9.59 6.95 -0.60
CA LEU A 41 -8.98 8.27 -0.61
C LEU A 41 -7.62 8.24 0.07
N MET A 42 -7.50 7.54 1.21
CA MET A 42 -6.22 7.34 1.88
C MET A 42 -5.24 6.61 0.96
N GLU A 43 -5.60 5.47 0.38
CA GLU A 43 -4.75 4.74 -0.58
C GLU A 43 -4.31 5.62 -1.76
N SER A 44 -5.21 6.47 -2.27
CA SER A 44 -4.90 7.36 -3.39
C SER A 44 -3.95 8.51 -3.03
N VAL A 45 -3.97 9.00 -1.79
CA VAL A 45 -3.07 10.08 -1.33
C VAL A 45 -1.80 9.55 -0.68
N TYR A 46 -1.83 8.31 -0.15
CA TYR A 46 -0.68 7.59 0.37
C TYR A 46 0.13 6.98 -0.79
N ASN A 47 0.71 7.85 -1.62
CA ASN A 47 1.70 7.45 -2.62
C ASN A 47 3.13 7.36 -2.06
N GLU A 48 3.33 7.68 -0.79
CA GLU A 48 4.64 7.54 -0.16
C GLU A 48 4.81 6.15 0.47
N PRO A 49 5.91 5.45 0.18
CA PRO A 49 6.24 4.22 0.89
C PRO A 49 6.29 4.49 2.40
N ASN A 50 5.84 3.53 3.21
CA ASN A 50 5.94 3.64 4.67
C ASN A 50 7.42 3.77 5.10
N ASP A 51 7.66 4.20 6.35
CA ASP A 51 9.03 4.48 6.82
C ASP A 51 9.96 3.27 6.73
N GLU A 52 9.41 2.06 6.93
CA GLU A 52 10.13 0.80 6.77
C GLU A 52 10.56 0.57 5.31
N THR A 53 9.67 0.80 4.35
CA THR A 53 9.98 0.67 2.92
C THR A 53 10.95 1.76 2.47
N LYS A 54 10.82 2.98 2.97
CA LYS A 54 11.79 4.07 2.71
C LYS A 54 13.17 3.71 3.25
N ALA A 55 13.25 3.12 4.44
CA ALA A 55 14.50 2.64 5.02
C ALA A 55 15.13 1.53 4.17
N ALA A 56 14.36 0.51 3.78
CA ALA A 56 14.83 -0.57 2.91
C ALA A 56 15.34 -0.05 1.56
N ILE A 57 14.64 0.90 0.92
CA ILE A 57 15.09 1.54 -0.32
C ILE A 57 16.41 2.30 -0.10
N LYS A 58 16.56 3.00 1.02
CA LYS A 58 17.78 3.74 1.35
C LYS A 58 18.95 2.79 1.61
N GLU A 59 18.73 1.69 2.30
CA GLU A 59 19.73 0.66 2.58
C GLU A 59 20.17 -0.06 1.30
N ALA A 60 19.23 -0.42 0.43
CA ALA A 60 19.54 -0.99 -0.88
C ALA A 60 20.38 -0.03 -1.74
N LYS A 61 20.01 1.26 -1.78
CA LYS A 61 20.80 2.30 -2.49
C LYS A 61 22.17 2.55 -1.88
N ALA A 62 22.31 2.38 -0.57
CA ALA A 62 23.60 2.51 0.14
C ALA A 62 24.51 1.29 -0.07
N GLY A 63 24.02 0.22 -0.69
CA GLY A 63 24.80 -0.96 -1.04
C GLY A 63 25.20 -1.84 0.16
N LYS A 64 24.61 -1.63 1.34
CA LYS A 64 25.01 -2.31 2.58
C LYS A 64 24.79 -3.82 2.56
N TYR A 65 23.81 -4.28 1.78
CA TYR A 65 23.44 -5.69 1.56
C TYR A 65 23.37 -6.05 0.07
N ALA A 66 23.99 -5.24 -0.80
CA ALA A 66 23.98 -5.50 -2.24
C ALA A 66 25.01 -6.59 -2.56
N GLY A 67 24.63 -7.86 -2.36
CA GLY A 67 25.36 -8.96 -2.96
C GLY A 67 25.22 -8.98 -4.48
N THR A 68 25.95 -9.89 -5.14
CA THR A 68 25.87 -10.03 -6.59
C THR A 68 24.77 -11.02 -6.93
N ILE A 69 23.71 -10.54 -7.58
CA ILE A 69 22.63 -11.40 -8.08
C ILE A 69 23.06 -12.00 -9.42
N ASP A 70 23.02 -13.32 -9.54
CA ASP A 70 23.20 -14.01 -10.82
C ASP A 70 21.85 -14.16 -11.52
N MET A 71 21.73 -13.59 -12.73
CA MET A 71 20.48 -13.59 -13.52
C MET A 71 20.51 -14.60 -14.68
N LYS A 72 21.46 -15.54 -14.73
CA LYS A 72 21.57 -16.52 -15.82
C LYS A 72 20.39 -17.47 -15.94
N ASP A 73 19.94 -18.02 -14.82
CA ASP A 73 18.82 -18.95 -14.73
C ASP A 73 18.22 -18.92 -13.30
N PHE A 74 17.04 -19.53 -13.16
CA PHE A 74 16.29 -19.51 -11.90
C PHE A 74 17.07 -20.14 -10.73
N ASP A 75 17.78 -21.24 -10.96
CA ASP A 75 18.54 -21.94 -9.92
C ASP A 75 19.74 -21.09 -9.44
N SER A 76 20.42 -20.43 -10.38
CA SER A 76 21.54 -19.53 -10.09
C SER A 76 21.05 -18.27 -9.37
N PHE A 77 19.89 -17.73 -9.76
CA PHE A 77 19.24 -16.62 -9.08
C PHE A 77 18.89 -16.96 -7.63
N MET A 78 18.18 -18.07 -7.40
CA MET A 78 17.78 -18.50 -6.06
C MET A 78 18.96 -18.78 -5.14
N LYS A 79 20.04 -19.38 -5.67
CA LYS A 79 21.31 -19.54 -4.92
C LYS A 79 21.89 -18.18 -4.53
N SER A 80 21.99 -17.25 -5.50
CA SER A 80 22.56 -15.93 -5.24
C SER A 80 21.76 -15.11 -4.22
N VAL A 81 20.44 -15.30 -4.14
CA VAL A 81 19.60 -14.63 -3.13
C VAL A 81 19.81 -15.25 -1.74
N ASN A 82 19.84 -16.58 -1.63
CA ASN A 82 20.08 -17.27 -0.36
C ASN A 82 21.47 -16.99 0.22
N ASP A 83 22.47 -16.75 -0.63
CA ASP A 83 23.83 -16.43 -0.19
C ASP A 83 23.97 -14.97 0.32
N ILE A 84 22.94 -14.13 0.14
CA ILE A 84 22.90 -12.72 0.58
C ILE A 84 22.17 -12.55 1.91
N GLU A 85 21.28 -13.49 2.28
CA GLU A 85 20.61 -13.58 3.60
C GLU A 85 21.60 -13.89 4.73
#